data_AF-A0A7Y8WHX2-F1
#
_entry.id   AF-A0A7Y8WHX2-F1
#
_cell.length_a   1.000
_cell.length_b   1.000
_cell.length_c   1.000
_cell.angle_alpha   90.00
_cell.angle_beta   90.00
_cell.angle_gamma   90.00
#
_symmetry.space_group_name_H-M   'P 1'
#
loop_
_entity.id
_entity.type
_entity.pdbx_description
1 polymer ?
#
loop_
_entity_poly.entity_id
_entity_poly.type
_entity_poly.pdbx_seq_one_letter_code
_entity_poly.pdbx_strand_id
1 'polypeptide(L)'
;MFNMLFGLKDIHTVIANQRKIGGAAEADSIRLSSGETYLSPVFTNVDFSKGQYVSVGFIDEEGQNIIAHVDQIAVIKGLEHKLICQLNNPYIKQILVRDTLQYLQKLCEVNAGFVTKTFKKEALRLVQDISVNELKNHNISLPFPVEDKIVKLA
;
A
#
# COMPACT_ATOMS: atom_id res chain seq x y z
N MET A 1 7.09 15.61 -0.98
CA MET A 1 7.91 15.37 0.23
C MET A 1 8.39 13.94 0.11
N PHE A 2 9.71 13.68 0.19
CA PHE A 2 10.30 12.40 -0.18
C PHE A 2 9.58 11.21 0.47
N ASN A 3 8.95 10.37 -0.35
CA ASN A 3 8.36 9.09 0.06
C ASN A 3 9.41 8.00 0.32
N MET A 4 10.69 8.36 0.32
CA MET A 4 11.81 7.44 0.49
C MET A 4 11.78 6.84 1.90
N LEU A 5 11.90 5.51 1.98
CA LEU A 5 12.01 4.78 3.23
C LEU A 5 13.45 4.31 3.40
N PHE A 6 13.97 4.35 4.62
CA PHE A 6 15.41 4.16 4.89
C PHE A 6 15.75 2.78 5.47
N GLY A 7 14.76 1.93 5.71
CA GLY A 7 15.01 0.54 6.12
C GLY A 7 13.81 -0.16 6.76
N LEU A 8 14.08 -1.28 7.43
CA LEU A 8 13.07 -2.19 7.97
C LEU A 8 12.10 -1.54 8.96
N LYS A 9 12.57 -0.55 9.73
CA LYS A 9 11.71 0.21 10.65
C LYS A 9 10.64 1.01 9.93
N ASP A 10 10.99 1.60 8.80
CA ASP A 10 10.07 2.40 8.00
C ASP A 10 9.08 1.50 7.27
N ILE A 11 9.55 0.37 6.73
CA ILE A 11 8.69 -0.69 6.17
C ILE A 11 7.68 -1.15 7.21
N HIS A 12 8.14 -1.52 8.41
CA HIS A 12 7.27 -1.95 9.50
C HIS A 12 6.26 -0.84 9.88
N THR A 13 6.69 0.43 9.90
CA THR A 13 5.80 1.56 10.20
C THR A 13 4.71 1.71 9.15
N VAL A 14 5.03 1.54 7.86
CA VAL A 14 4.06 1.58 6.76
C VAL A 14 3.03 0.47 6.91
N ILE A 15 3.49 -0.78 7.12
CA ILE A 15 2.62 -1.94 7.29
C ILE A 15 1.71 -1.78 8.52
N ALA A 16 2.29 -1.44 9.68
CA ALA A 16 1.54 -1.29 10.93
C ALA A 16 0.52 -0.13 10.90
N ASN A 17 0.76 0.88 10.06
CA ASN A 17 -0.13 2.03 9.93
C ASN A 17 -0.87 2.07 8.59
N GLN A 18 -0.98 0.98 7.83
CA GLN A 18 -1.54 1.00 6.48
C GLN A 18 -2.94 1.64 6.42
N ARG A 19 -3.85 1.31 7.37
CA ARG A 19 -5.16 1.98 7.50
C ARG A 19 -5.05 3.48 7.78
N LYS A 20 -4.04 3.82 8.58
CA LYS A 20 -3.54 5.15 8.98
C LYS A 20 -3.06 6.00 7.81
N ILE A 21 -2.24 5.44 6.93
CA ILE A 21 -1.46 6.22 5.97
C ILE A 21 -1.90 6.00 4.52
N GLY A 22 -2.48 4.84 4.21
CA GLY A 22 -2.71 4.36 2.85
C GLY A 22 -1.43 3.80 2.21
N GLY A 23 -1.57 3.23 1.03
CA GLY A 23 -0.46 2.78 0.20
C GLY A 23 0.24 1.51 0.70
N ALA A 24 1.46 1.33 0.21
CA ALA A 24 2.35 0.23 0.60
C ALA A 24 3.82 0.65 0.48
N ALA A 25 4.71 -0.16 1.06
CA ALA A 25 6.15 -0.04 0.87
C ALA A 25 6.56 -0.89 -0.34
N GLU A 26 7.04 -0.26 -1.40
CA GLU A 26 7.53 -0.93 -2.61
C GLU A 26 9.00 -0.53 -2.83
N ALA A 27 9.82 -1.49 -3.26
CA ALA A 27 11.18 -1.21 -3.71
C ALA A 27 11.28 -1.40 -5.22
N ASP A 28 12.27 -0.81 -5.87
CA ASP A 28 12.57 -1.12 -7.29
C ASP A 28 13.04 -2.58 -7.42
N SER A 29 13.86 -3.04 -6.47
CA SER A 29 14.31 -4.43 -6.40
C SER A 29 14.77 -4.83 -5.00
N ILE A 30 14.68 -6.13 -4.71
CA ILE A 30 15.34 -6.79 -3.58
C ILE A 30 16.19 -7.95 -4.10
N ARG A 31 17.43 -8.04 -3.64
CA ARG A 31 18.34 -9.16 -3.95
C ARG A 31 18.70 -9.91 -2.68
N LEU A 32 18.58 -11.22 -2.72
CA LEU A 32 18.98 -12.12 -1.65
C LEU A 32 20.47 -12.48 -1.76
N SER A 33 21.06 -12.97 -0.67
CA SER A 33 22.45 -13.43 -0.61
C SER A 33 22.71 -14.66 -1.48
N SER A 34 21.66 -15.42 -1.82
CA SER A 34 21.69 -16.49 -2.83
C SER A 34 21.93 -15.98 -4.26
N GLY A 35 21.67 -14.69 -4.53
CA GLY A 35 21.73 -14.08 -5.85
C GLY A 35 20.37 -13.87 -6.51
N GLU A 36 19.30 -14.48 -5.98
CA GLU A 36 17.92 -14.25 -6.44
C GLU A 36 17.56 -12.76 -6.33
N THR A 37 16.91 -12.24 -7.37
CA THR A 37 16.52 -10.83 -7.46
C THR A 37 15.07 -10.75 -7.87
N TYR A 38 14.29 -9.96 -7.12
CA TYR A 38 12.87 -9.71 -7.37
C TYR A 38 12.66 -8.24 -7.67
N LEU A 39 11.79 -7.94 -8.63
CA LEU A 39 11.52 -6.59 -9.11
C LEU A 39 10.19 -6.08 -8.59
N SER A 40 10.13 -4.78 -8.29
CA SER A 40 8.92 -4.17 -7.69
C SER A 40 8.35 -4.97 -6.50
N PRO A 41 9.17 -5.49 -5.56
CA PRO A 41 8.64 -6.21 -4.41
C PRO A 41 7.83 -5.26 -3.53
N VAL A 42 6.63 -5.69 -3.13
CA VAL A 42 5.82 -4.95 -2.15
C VAL A 42 5.88 -5.68 -0.82
N PHE A 43 6.35 -4.99 0.20
CA PHE A 43 6.51 -5.54 1.54
C PHE A 43 5.15 -5.66 2.23
N THR A 44 4.85 -6.86 2.72
CA THR A 44 3.57 -7.22 3.33
C THR A 44 3.70 -7.54 4.81
N ASN A 45 4.88 -7.98 5.26
CA ASN A 45 5.14 -8.27 6.66
C ASN A 45 6.58 -7.95 7.06
N VAL A 46 6.78 -7.62 8.33
CA VAL A 46 8.09 -7.53 8.98
C VAL A 46 7.96 -8.15 10.36
N ASP A 47 8.64 -9.27 10.58
CA ASP A 47 8.60 -9.96 11.86
C ASP A 47 9.59 -9.33 12.84
N PHE A 48 9.09 -8.83 13.96
CA PHE A 48 9.87 -8.22 15.02
C PHE A 48 9.77 -9.04 16.29
N SER A 49 10.89 -9.58 16.77
CA SER A 49 10.95 -10.44 17.95
C SER A 49 12.13 -10.05 18.83
N LYS A 50 11.90 -9.99 20.15
CA LYS A 50 12.93 -9.67 21.17
C LYS A 50 13.76 -8.41 20.85
N GLY A 51 13.12 -7.39 20.25
CA GLY A 51 13.79 -6.12 19.92
C GLY A 51 14.55 -6.13 18.59
N GLN A 52 14.45 -7.19 17.79
CA GLN A 52 15.17 -7.36 16.53
C GLN A 52 14.21 -7.70 15.38
N TYR A 53 14.54 -7.21 14.19
CA TYR A 53 13.89 -7.64 12.95
C TYR A 53 14.43 -9.02 12.57
N VAL A 54 13.54 -9.98 12.30
CA VAL A 54 13.89 -11.39 12.05
C VAL A 54 13.71 -11.75 10.58
N SER A 55 12.54 -11.45 10.03
CA SER A 55 12.19 -11.74 8.65
C SER A 55 11.39 -10.62 8.03
N VAL A 56 11.43 -10.58 6.69
CA VAL A 56 10.55 -9.74 5.88
C VAL A 56 9.73 -10.64 4.97
N GLY A 57 8.44 -10.33 4.87
CA GLY A 57 7.54 -10.87 3.87
C GLY A 57 7.32 -9.84 2.77
N PHE A 58 7.43 -10.26 1.51
CA PHE A 58 7.10 -9.42 0.36
C PHE A 58 6.48 -10.26 -0.75
N ILE A 59 5.72 -9.59 -1.62
CA ILE A 59 5.16 -10.19 -2.83
C ILE A 59 5.93 -9.65 -4.03
N ASP A 60 6.40 -10.57 -4.88
CA ASP A 60 7.18 -10.25 -6.08
C ASP A 60 6.28 -9.87 -7.27
N GLU A 61 6.91 -9.57 -8.40
CA GLU A 61 6.25 -9.21 -9.65
C GLU A 61 5.38 -10.31 -10.25
N GLU A 62 5.59 -11.58 -9.86
CA GLU A 62 4.82 -12.75 -10.28
C GLU A 62 3.66 -13.07 -9.32
N GLY A 63 3.53 -12.32 -8.23
CA GLY A 63 2.52 -12.51 -7.20
C GLY A 63 2.88 -13.59 -6.17
N GLN A 64 4.14 -14.07 -6.16
CA GLN A 64 4.61 -15.04 -5.18
C GLN A 64 4.89 -14.36 -3.85
N ASN A 65 4.43 -14.97 -2.76
CA ASN A 65 4.71 -14.51 -1.40
C ASN A 65 6.02 -15.13 -0.89
N ILE A 66 7.02 -14.29 -0.67
CA ILE A 66 8.35 -14.69 -0.26
C ILE A 66 8.61 -14.19 1.15
N ILE A 67 9.11 -15.08 2.00
CA ILE A 67 9.57 -14.74 3.36
C ILE A 67 11.05 -15.05 3.43
N ALA A 68 11.85 -14.01 3.69
CA ALA A 68 13.28 -14.12 3.82
C ALA A 68 13.71 -13.69 5.23
N HIS A 69 14.68 -14.39 5.80
CA HIS A 69 15.37 -13.90 6.99
C HIS A 69 16.14 -12.62 6.66
N VAL A 70 16.21 -11.65 7.57
CA VAL A 70 16.87 -10.36 7.29
C VAL A 70 18.34 -10.52 6.88
N ASP A 71 19.04 -11.50 7.45
CA ASP A 71 20.44 -11.80 7.12
C ASP A 71 20.62 -12.39 5.71
N GLN A 72 19.55 -12.84 5.07
CA GLN A 72 19.57 -13.30 3.68
C GLN A 72 19.37 -12.15 2.70
N ILE A 73 19.05 -10.94 3.16
CA ILE A 73 18.88 -9.78 2.29
C ILE A 73 20.25 -9.20 1.99
N ALA A 74 20.67 -9.25 0.73
CA ALA A 74 21.92 -8.62 0.31
C ALA A 74 21.75 -7.12 0.06
N VAL A 75 20.68 -6.71 -0.64
CA VAL A 75 20.40 -5.30 -0.93
C VAL A 75 18.92 -5.07 -1.25
N ILE A 76 18.40 -3.93 -0.82
CA ILE A 76 17.11 -3.36 -1.25
C ILE A 76 17.41 -2.03 -1.95
N LYS A 77 16.84 -1.79 -3.13
CA LYS A 77 17.06 -0.56 -3.92
C LYS A 77 15.74 0.17 -4.17
N GLY A 78 15.77 1.49 -4.12
CA GLY A 78 14.62 2.34 -4.47
C GLY A 78 13.40 2.12 -3.57
N LEU A 79 13.64 1.97 -2.25
CA LEU A 79 12.57 1.72 -1.30
C LEU A 79 11.75 2.98 -1.03
N GLU A 80 10.46 2.92 -1.30
CA GLU A 80 9.54 4.05 -1.22
C GLU A 80 8.17 3.65 -0.67
N HIS A 81 7.49 4.61 -0.04
CA HIS A 81 6.06 4.57 0.19
C HIS A 81 5.33 5.01 -1.08
N LYS A 82 4.43 4.17 -1.57
CA LYS A 82 3.63 4.49 -2.76
C LYS A 82 2.16 4.34 -2.43
N LEU A 83 1.36 5.29 -2.92
CA LEU A 83 -0.09 5.11 -2.95
C LEU A 83 -0.43 3.89 -3.81
N ILE A 84 -1.56 3.24 -3.56
CA ILE A 84 -1.97 2.03 -4.29
C ILE A 84 -1.98 2.29 -5.80
N CYS A 85 -2.48 3.44 -6.24
CA CYS A 85 -2.51 3.82 -7.65
C CYS A 85 -1.12 4.00 -8.29
N GLN A 86 -0.08 4.21 -7.48
CA GLN A 86 1.31 4.42 -7.90
C GLN A 86 2.16 3.14 -7.87
N LEU A 87 1.63 2.04 -7.33
CA LEU A 87 2.36 0.77 -7.28
C LEU A 87 2.67 0.25 -8.69
N ASN A 88 3.88 -0.27 -8.83
CA ASN A 88 4.36 -0.94 -10.04
C ASN A 88 3.95 -2.42 -10.04
N ASN A 89 3.88 -3.06 -8.87
CA ASN A 89 3.46 -4.45 -8.73
C ASN A 89 1.96 -4.61 -9.05
N PRO A 90 1.58 -5.25 -10.17
CA PRO A 90 0.19 -5.30 -10.60
C PRO A 90 -0.67 -6.21 -9.70
N TYR A 91 -0.09 -7.28 -9.16
CA TYR A 91 -0.81 -8.23 -8.31
C TYR A 91 -1.24 -7.57 -6.99
N ILE A 92 -0.29 -6.93 -6.32
CA ILE A 92 -0.58 -6.26 -5.05
C ILE A 92 -1.47 -5.04 -5.27
N LYS A 93 -1.25 -4.30 -6.36
CA LYS A 93 -2.14 -3.22 -6.74
C LYS A 93 -3.60 -3.68 -6.84
N GLN A 94 -3.87 -4.77 -7.56
CA GLN A 94 -5.23 -5.29 -7.70
C GLN A 94 -5.84 -5.73 -6.36
N ILE A 95 -5.06 -6.41 -5.51
CA ILE A 95 -5.50 -6.85 -4.18
C ILE A 95 -5.88 -5.63 -3.32
N LEU A 96 -4.98 -4.65 -3.22
CA LEU A 96 -5.19 -3.47 -2.37
C LEU A 96 -6.30 -2.56 -2.91
N VAL A 97 -6.44 -2.41 -4.23
CA VAL A 97 -7.58 -1.70 -4.84
C VAL A 97 -8.88 -2.37 -4.44
N ARG A 98 -8.99 -3.70 -4.64
CA ARG A 98 -10.20 -4.46 -4.30
C ARG A 98 -10.58 -4.28 -2.83
N ASP A 99 -9.63 -4.49 -1.93
CA ASP A 99 -9.88 -4.43 -0.49
C ASP A 99 -10.27 -3.00 -0.05
N THR A 100 -9.64 -1.98 -0.66
CA THR A 100 -9.98 -0.57 -0.42
C THR A 100 -11.37 -0.21 -0.93
N LEU A 101 -11.76 -0.69 -2.11
CA LEU A 101 -13.10 -0.48 -2.68
C LEU A 101 -14.18 -1.14 -1.80
N GLN A 102 -13.94 -2.38 -1.33
CA GLN A 102 -14.86 -3.07 -0.40
C GLN A 102 -15.01 -2.28 0.90
N TYR A 103 -13.92 -1.78 1.45
CA TYR A 103 -13.96 -0.95 2.65
C TYR A 103 -14.72 0.36 2.42
N LEU A 104 -14.48 1.03 1.29
CA LEU A 104 -15.15 2.28 0.93
C LEU A 104 -16.67 2.08 0.75
N GLN A 105 -17.10 1.00 0.11
CA GLN A 105 -18.52 0.64 0.02
C GLN A 105 -19.12 0.46 1.40
N LYS A 106 -18.44 -0.31 2.27
CA LYS A 106 -18.93 -0.54 3.62
C LYS A 106 -19.01 0.75 4.44
N LEU A 107 -18.04 1.63 4.27
CA LEU A 107 -18.02 2.94 4.91
C LEU A 107 -19.21 3.80 4.45
N CYS A 108 -19.57 3.77 3.16
CA CYS A 108 -20.75 4.45 2.64
C CYS A 108 -22.05 3.85 3.18
N GLU A 109 -22.17 2.53 3.28
CA GLU A 109 -23.34 1.84 3.85
C GLU A 109 -23.57 2.25 5.31
N VAL A 110 -22.52 2.22 6.13
CA VAL A 110 -22.62 2.53 7.56
C VAL A 110 -22.98 4.01 7.80
N ASN A 111 -22.58 4.90 6.89
CA ASN A 111 -22.87 6.33 6.96
C ASN A 111 -24.05 6.74 6.05
N ALA A 112 -24.88 5.78 5.62
CA ALA A 112 -26.02 6.07 4.75
C ALA A 112 -26.93 7.14 5.36
N GLY A 113 -27.19 8.21 4.61
CA GLY A 113 -27.99 9.36 5.05
C GLY A 113 -27.23 10.43 5.85
N PHE A 114 -25.95 10.23 6.18
CA PHE A 114 -25.17 11.19 6.98
C PHE A 114 -23.77 11.45 6.39
N VAL A 115 -23.58 12.61 5.74
CA VAL A 115 -22.26 13.03 5.25
C VAL A 115 -21.54 13.87 6.30
N THR A 116 -20.98 13.19 7.32
CA THR A 116 -20.17 13.87 8.34
C THR A 116 -18.80 14.28 7.77
N LYS A 117 -18.16 15.29 8.40
CA LYS A 117 -16.80 15.71 8.02
C LYS A 117 -15.78 14.58 8.14
N THR A 118 -15.93 13.74 9.17
CA THR A 118 -15.04 12.59 9.42
C THR A 118 -15.17 11.56 8.31
N PHE A 119 -16.40 11.15 7.98
CA PHE A 119 -16.68 10.22 6.89
C PHE A 119 -16.12 10.75 5.56
N LYS A 120 -16.43 12.01 5.21
CA LYS A 120 -15.93 12.62 3.96
C LYS A 120 -14.41 12.61 3.90
N LYS A 121 -13.72 12.97 4.99
CA LYS A 121 -12.25 12.99 5.05
C LYS A 121 -11.65 11.61 4.84
N GLU A 122 -12.23 10.60 5.48
CA GLU A 122 -11.77 9.21 5.37
C GLU A 122 -12.01 8.65 3.97
N ALA A 123 -13.22 8.79 3.43
CA ALA A 123 -13.54 8.33 2.09
C ALA A 123 -12.67 9.03 1.02
N LEU A 124 -12.46 10.34 1.11
CA LEU A 124 -11.57 11.04 0.17
C LEU A 124 -10.12 10.54 0.25
N ARG A 125 -9.65 10.14 1.44
CA ARG A 125 -8.32 9.56 1.60
C ARG A 125 -8.20 8.21 0.88
N LEU A 126 -9.20 7.34 1.00
CA LEU A 126 -9.22 6.06 0.30
C LEU A 126 -9.19 6.29 -1.22
N VAL A 127 -9.95 7.27 -1.71
CA VAL A 127 -9.96 7.66 -3.12
C VAL A 127 -8.63 8.27 -3.58
N GLN A 128 -7.92 9.02 -2.73
CA GLN A 128 -6.56 9.46 -3.02
C GLN A 128 -5.62 8.29 -3.26
N ASP A 129 -5.76 7.25 -2.45
CA ASP A 129 -4.88 6.11 -2.46
C ASP A 129 -5.04 5.26 -3.74
N ILE A 130 -6.30 4.95 -4.11
CA ILE A 130 -6.61 4.13 -5.29
C ILE A 130 -6.86 4.93 -6.57
N SER A 131 -6.94 6.26 -6.50
CA SER A 131 -7.38 7.18 -7.56
C SER A 131 -8.89 7.16 -7.87
N VAL A 132 -9.39 8.28 -8.40
CA VAL A 132 -10.79 8.44 -8.83
C VAL A 132 -11.15 7.52 -10.00
N ASN A 133 -10.17 7.14 -10.83
CA ASN A 133 -10.41 6.27 -11.98
C ASN A 133 -10.88 4.88 -11.55
N GLU A 134 -10.37 4.36 -10.42
CA GLU A 134 -10.80 3.06 -9.91
C GLU A 134 -12.26 3.08 -9.43
N LEU A 135 -12.78 4.22 -8.95
CA LEU A 135 -14.22 4.33 -8.65
C LEU A 135 -15.06 4.19 -9.92
N LYS A 136 -14.63 4.83 -11.01
CA LYS A 136 -15.33 4.80 -12.31
C LYS A 136 -15.28 3.39 -12.91
N ASN A 137 -14.11 2.75 -12.89
CA ASN A 137 -13.91 1.40 -13.41
C ASN A 137 -14.79 0.35 -12.69
N HIS A 138 -15.06 0.57 -11.40
CA HIS A 138 -15.82 -0.35 -10.55
C HIS A 138 -17.25 0.11 -10.25
N ASN A 139 -17.76 1.15 -10.94
CA ASN A 139 -19.09 1.72 -10.76
C ASN A 139 -19.45 2.07 -9.30
N ILE A 140 -18.48 2.59 -8.54
CA ILE A 140 -18.70 3.03 -7.15
C ILE A 140 -19.06 4.51 -7.14
N SER A 141 -20.23 4.82 -6.58
CA SER A 141 -20.68 6.20 -6.37
C SER A 141 -20.54 6.59 -4.90
N LEU A 142 -19.97 7.78 -4.66
CA LEU A 142 -19.92 8.37 -3.32
C LEU A 142 -21.12 9.30 -3.12
N PRO A 143 -21.65 9.42 -1.88
CA PRO A 143 -22.80 10.27 -1.58
C PRO A 143 -22.46 11.78 -1.58
N PHE A 144 -21.31 12.16 -2.12
CA PHE A 144 -20.83 13.54 -2.25
C PHE A 144 -19.88 13.65 -3.45
N PRO A 145 -19.72 14.84 -4.04
CA PRO A 145 -18.86 15.04 -5.20
C PRO A 145 -17.38 14.87 -4.84
N VAL A 146 -16.64 14.36 -5.83
CA VAL A 146 -15.21 14.03 -5.77
C VAL A 146 -14.56 14.68 -6.98
N GLU A 147 -13.56 15.53 -6.77
CA GLU A 147 -12.83 16.18 -7.86
C GLU A 147 -11.84 15.20 -8.52
N ASP A 148 -11.65 15.28 -9.84
CA ASP A 148 -10.73 14.37 -10.55
C ASP A 148 -9.24 14.57 -10.15
N LYS A 149 -8.85 15.73 -9.60
CA LYS A 149 -7.46 16.07 -9.22
C LYS A 149 -7.13 15.78 -7.75
N ILE A 150 -7.60 14.64 -7.25
CA ILE A 150 -7.42 14.29 -5.84
C ILE A 150 -6.05 13.67 -5.56
N VAL A 151 -5.40 13.06 -6.55
CA VAL A 151 -4.03 12.55 -6.43
C VAL A 151 -3.06 13.73 -6.46
N LYS A 152 -2.65 14.19 -5.27
CA LYS A 152 -1.48 15.05 -5.17
C LYS A 152 -0.25 14.17 -5.39
N LEU A 153 0.37 14.28 -6.56
CA LEU A 153 1.76 13.88 -6.75
C LEU A 153 2.58 14.63 -5.69
N ALA A 154 3.21 13.88 -4.79
CA ALA A 154 4.06 14.38 -3.73
C ALA A 154 5.50 14.60 -4.21
#